data_AF-A0A7C2WT24-F1
#
_entry.id   AF-A0A7C2WT24-F1
#
_cell.length_a   1.000
_cell.length_b   1.000
_cell.length_c   1.000
_cell.angle_alpha   90.00
_cell.angle_beta   90.00
_cell.angle_gamma   90.00
#
_symmetry.space_group_name_H-M   'P 1'
#
loop_
_entity.id
_entity.type
_entity.pdbx_description
1 polymer ?
#
loop_
_entity_poly.entity_id
_entity_poly.type
_entity_poly.pdbx_seq_one_letter_code
_entity_poly.pdbx_strand_id
1 'polypeptide(L)'
;MRNDHRRLQDILEAMDEIIQSMPDTRAQFDADRFRRSHVLRYIQIIGEAAARLSSEKGGHMPLRRYNNRARSSKLYCQSRPPTAMPLT
;
A
#
# COMPACT_ATOMS: atom_id res chain seq x y z
N MET A 1 2.28 -21.93 12.09
CA MET A 1 2.91 -22.62 10.94
C MET A 1 4.08 -21.77 10.47
N ARG A 2 5.28 -22.35 10.29
CA ARG A 2 6.53 -21.60 10.00
C ARG A 2 6.47 -20.75 8.71
N ASN A 3 5.54 -21.07 7.80
CA ASN A 3 5.30 -20.30 6.57
C ASN A 3 4.52 -19.01 6.79
N ASP A 4 3.56 -18.95 7.72
CA ASP A 4 2.80 -17.72 8.01
C ASP A 4 3.71 -16.60 8.50
N HIS A 5 4.66 -16.95 9.37
CA HIS A 5 5.61 -16.00 9.91
C HIS A 5 6.48 -15.37 8.81
N ARG A 6 6.95 -16.18 7.84
CA ARG A 6 7.70 -15.69 6.68
C ARG A 6 6.85 -14.78 5.80
N ARG A 7 5.59 -15.15 5.51
CA ARG A 7 4.68 -14.32 4.72
C ARG A 7 4.40 -12.98 5.39
N LEU A 8 4.22 -12.97 6.72
CA LEU A 8 4.04 -11.74 7.49
C LEU A 8 5.32 -10.89 7.47
N GLN A 9 6.48 -11.52 7.57
CA GLN A 9 7.76 -10.84 7.45
C GLN A 9 7.91 -10.21 6.05
N ASP A 10 7.61 -10.92 4.97
CA ASP A 10 7.63 -10.39 3.60
C ASP A 10 6.70 -9.16 3.45
N ILE A 11 5.53 -9.18 4.11
CA ILE A 11 4.60 -8.05 4.11
C ILE A 11 5.21 -6.85 4.84
N LEU A 12 5.80 -7.06 6.01
CA LEU A 12 6.40 -5.98 6.81
C LEU A 12 7.60 -5.37 6.10
N GLU A 13 8.49 -6.19 5.55
CA GLU A 13 9.63 -5.73 4.76
C GLU A 13 9.18 -4.92 3.54
N ALA A 14 8.13 -5.38 2.84
CA ALA A 14 7.54 -4.63 1.74
C ALA A 14 6.93 -3.29 2.16
N MET A 15 6.31 -3.22 3.35
CA MET A 15 5.76 -1.98 3.89
C MET A 15 6.86 -0.98 4.25
N ASP A 16 7.93 -1.45 4.89
CA ASP A 16 9.06 -0.61 5.26
C ASP A 16 9.73 0.00 4.01
N GLU A 17 9.94 -0.80 2.96
CA GLU A 17 10.47 -0.31 1.69
C GLU A 17 9.57 0.76 1.04
N ILE A 18 8.25 0.57 1.06
CA ILE A 18 7.30 1.59 0.56
C ILE A 18 7.43 2.88 1.37
N ILE A 19 7.47 2.79 2.70
CA ILE A 19 7.53 3.96 3.58
C ILE A 19 8.85 4.72 3.37
N GLN A 20 9.98 4.01 3.33
CA GLN A 20 11.30 4.60 3.15
C GLN A 20 11.49 5.22 1.75
N SER A 21 10.86 4.64 0.73
CA SER A 21 10.93 5.15 -0.64
C SER A 21 9.89 6.22 -0.95
N MET A 22 8.96 6.55 -0.04
CA MET A 22 7.90 7.52 -0.30
C MET A 22 8.43 8.96 -0.22
N PRO A 23 8.17 9.82 -1.23
CA PRO A 23 8.55 11.23 -1.16
C PRO A 23 7.54 12.03 -0.33
N ASP A 24 7.97 13.20 0.15
CA ASP A 24 7.15 14.08 1.00
C ASP A 24 5.90 14.61 0.29
N THR A 25 5.96 14.73 -1.03
CA THR A 25 4.89 15.33 -1.83
C THR A 25 4.37 14.40 -2.90
N ARG A 26 3.06 14.55 -3.17
CA ARG A 26 2.38 13.81 -4.23
C ARG A 26 2.96 14.10 -5.62
N ALA A 27 3.36 15.34 -5.88
CA ALA A 27 3.93 15.75 -7.16
C ALA A 27 5.25 15.03 -7.46
N GLN A 28 6.13 14.88 -6.45
CA GLN A 28 7.38 14.13 -6.58
C GLN A 28 7.11 12.63 -6.86
N PHE A 29 6.10 12.05 -6.20
CA PHE A 29 5.69 10.68 -6.47
C PHE A 29 5.18 10.49 -7.90
N ASP A 30 4.32 11.41 -8.38
CA ASP A 30 3.73 11.28 -9.71
C ASP A 30 4.73 11.59 -10.84
N ALA A 31 5.74 12.42 -10.58
CA ALA A 31 6.83 12.69 -11.52
C ALA A 31 7.76 11.48 -11.74
N ASP A 32 7.96 10.65 -10.70
CA ASP A 32 8.87 9.51 -10.75
C ASP A 32 8.14 8.22 -11.17
N ARG A 33 8.30 7.85 -12.46
CA ARG A 33 7.71 6.62 -13.01
C ARG A 33 8.29 5.34 -12.40
N PHE A 34 9.57 5.34 -12.04
CA PHE A 34 10.23 4.16 -11.48
C PHE A 34 9.71 3.90 -10.08
N ARG A 35 9.62 4.94 -9.26
CA ARG A 35 9.06 4.86 -7.91
C ARG A 35 7.61 4.40 -7.90
N ARG A 36 6.77 4.88 -8.83
CA ARG A 36 5.39 4.39 -8.99
C ARG A 36 5.33 2.90 -9.31
N SER A 37 6.17 2.45 -10.23
CA SER A 37 6.25 1.03 -10.61
C SER A 37 6.75 0.16 -9.44
N HIS A 38 7.70 0.67 -8.68
CA HIS A 38 8.30 0.03 -7.52
C HIS A 38 7.29 -0.14 -6.38
N VAL A 39 6.59 0.94 -6.00
CA VAL A 39 5.51 0.88 -4.98
C VAL A 39 4.39 -0.05 -5.43
N LEU A 40 4.00 -0.03 -6.71
CA LEU A 40 2.97 -0.93 -7.23
C LEU A 40 3.38 -2.40 -7.10
N ARG A 41 4.67 -2.73 -7.32
CA ARG A 41 5.20 -4.08 -7.16
C ARG A 41 5.12 -4.54 -5.69
N TYR A 42 5.48 -3.70 -4.73
CA TYR A 42 5.38 -4.08 -3.31
C TYR A 42 3.93 -4.25 -2.86
N ILE A 43 2.99 -3.43 -3.35
CA ILE A 43 1.55 -3.63 -3.11
C ILE A 43 1.08 -4.99 -3.64
N GLN A 44 1.58 -5.44 -4.79
CA GLN A 44 1.27 -6.78 -5.34
C GLN A 44 1.81 -7.90 -4.45
N ILE A 45 3.06 -7.78 -3.99
CA ILE A 45 3.69 -8.76 -3.08
C ILE A 45 2.88 -8.89 -1.78
N ILE A 46 2.50 -7.75 -1.19
CA ILE A 46 1.66 -7.72 0.02
C ILE A 46 0.31 -8.40 -0.23
N GLY A 47 -0.35 -8.09 -1.35
CA GLY A 47 -1.63 -8.70 -1.70
C GLY A 47 -1.54 -10.22 -1.89
N GLU A 48 -0.48 -10.72 -2.52
CA GLU A 48 -0.25 -12.15 -2.72
C GLU A 48 0.03 -12.88 -1.41
N ALA A 49 0.87 -12.30 -0.55
CA ALA A 49 1.17 -12.84 0.78
C ALA A 49 -0.09 -12.87 1.67
N ALA A 50 -0.88 -11.79 1.67
CA ALA A 50 -2.13 -11.68 2.41
C ALA A 50 -3.20 -12.66 1.92
N ALA A 51 -3.33 -12.84 0.60
CA ALA A 51 -4.28 -13.80 0.02
C ALA A 51 -3.99 -15.23 0.49
N ARG A 52 -2.72 -15.61 0.48
CA ARG A 52 -2.29 -16.95 0.91
C ARG A 52 -2.50 -17.17 2.41
N LEU A 53 -2.27 -16.15 3.24
CA LEU A 53 -2.58 -16.19 4.68
C LEU A 53 -4.09 -16.38 4.94
N SER A 54 -4.96 -15.76 4.14
CA SER A 54 -6.42 -15.88 4.27
C SER A 54 -6.95 -17.23 3.81
N SER A 55 -6.39 -17.81 2.74
CA SER A 55 -6.80 -19.12 2.22
C SER A 55 -6.49 -20.27 3.18
N GLU A 56 -5.42 -20.16 3.95
CA GLU A 56 -4.96 -21.21 4.87
C GLU A 56 -5.74 -21.22 6.19
N LYS A 57 -6.38 -20.11 6.58
CA LYS A 57 -7.12 -19.96 7.84
C LYS A 57 -8.64 -20.16 7.75
N GLY A 58 -9.18 -20.66 6.64
CA GLY A 58 -10.59 -21.11 6.57
C GLY A 58 -11.65 -20.01 6.71
N GLY A 59 -11.29 -18.74 6.54
CA GLY A 59 -12.22 -17.61 6.48
C GLY A 59 -12.14 -16.97 5.11
N HIS A 60 -13.09 -17.28 4.21
CA HIS A 60 -13.19 -16.65 2.90
C HIS A 60 -13.59 -15.17 3.07
N MET A 61 -12.61 -14.29 3.29
CA MET A 61 -12.78 -12.85 3.06
C MET A 61 -12.29 -12.56 1.64
N PRO A 62 -13.17 -12.21 0.70
CA PRO A 62 -12.73 -11.95 -0.66
C PRO A 62 -11.87 -10.69 -0.68
N LEU A 63 -10.56 -10.84 -0.88
CA LEU A 63 -9.70 -9.75 -1.31
C LEU A 63 -10.25 -9.28 -2.65
N ARG A 64 -11.04 -8.20 -2.59
CA ARG A 64 -11.57 -7.50 -3.75
C ARG A 64 -10.35 -7.13 -4.61
N ARG A 65 -10.14 -7.87 -5.71
CA ARG A 65 -9.03 -7.65 -6.64
C ARG A 65 -8.89 -6.15 -6.87
N TYR A 66 -7.77 -5.56 -6.48
CA TYR A 66 -7.44 -4.17 -6.83
C TYR A 66 -7.29 -4.14 -8.34
N ASN A 67 -8.40 -3.87 -9.04
CA ASN A 67 -8.44 -3.80 -10.48
C ASN A 67 -7.97 -2.39 -10.86
N ASN A 68 -6.76 -2.26 -11.41
CA ASN A 68 -6.18 -1.00 -11.90
C ASN A 68 -6.95 -0.37 -13.08
N ARG A 69 -8.16 -0.85 -13.37
CA ARG A 69 -9.00 -0.41 -14.50
C ARG A 69 -10.05 0.65 -14.10
N ALA A 70 -10.15 1.02 -12.82
CA ALA A 70 -11.11 2.02 -12.35
C ALA A 70 -10.54 2.91 -11.23
N ARG A 71 -9.75 3.93 -11.59
CA ARG A 71 -9.70 5.25 -10.91
C ARG A 71 -8.73 6.19 -11.63
N SER A 72 -9.19 6.70 -12.77
CA SER A 72 -8.93 8.10 -13.09
C SER A 72 -9.64 8.96 -12.04
N SER A 73 -8.88 9.88 -11.45
CA SER A 73 -9.33 11.16 -10.87
C SER A 73 -10.61 11.17 -10.00
N LYS A 74 -10.47 11.12 -8.65
CA LYS A 74 -11.22 12.04 -7.73
C LYS A 74 -11.10 11.84 -6.21
N LEU A 75 -10.50 10.77 -5.67
CA LEU A 75 -10.80 10.41 -4.25
C LEU A 75 -9.67 10.46 -3.22
N TYR A 76 -8.62 11.27 -3.42
CA TYR A 76 -7.57 11.44 -2.38
C TYR A 76 -7.32 12.91 -1.99
N CYS A 77 -8.38 13.74 -1.95
CA CYS A 77 -8.28 15.15 -1.54
C CYS A 77 -9.19 15.53 -0.35
N GLN A 78 -9.77 14.58 0.41
CA GLN A 78 -10.76 14.91 1.44
C GLN A 78 -10.43 14.46 2.88
N SER A 79 -9.19 14.12 3.21
CA SER A 79 -8.86 13.75 4.60
C SER A 79 -7.51 14.26 5.10
N ARG A 80 -7.30 15.58 5.01
CA ARG A 80 -6.41 16.27 5.96
C ARG A 80 -7.19 17.43 6.60
N PRO A 81 -7.38 17.46 7.94
CA PRO A 81 -7.88 18.66 8.60
C PRO A 81 -6.80 19.76 8.47
N PRO A 82 -7.22 21.04 8.33
CA PRO A 82 -6.27 22.14 8.25
C PRO A 82 -5.48 22.27 9.56
N THR A 83 -4.16 22.33 9.40
CA THR A 83 -3.19 22.77 10.41
C THR A 83 -3.67 24.02 11.14
N ALA A 84 -3.84 23.92 12.45
CA ALA A 84 -3.98 25.08 13.31
C ALA A 84 -2.66 25.87 13.30
N MET A 85 -2.73 27.13 12.86
CA MET A 85 -1.63 28.09 12.98
C MET A 85 -1.46 28.52 14.44
N PRO A 86 -0.25 28.93 14.85
CA PRO A 86 -0.03 29.48 16.19
C PRO A 86 -0.58 30.91 16.22
N LEU A 87 -1.41 31.20 17.21
CA LEU A 87 -1.66 32.59 17.62
C LEU A 87 -0.68 32.91 18.74
N THR A 88 0.04 34.01 18.50
CA THR A 88 0.83 34.88 19.39
C THR A 88 0.62 34.72 20.88
#